data_AF-A0A5R9G607-F1
#
_entry.id   AF-A0A5R9G607-F1
#
_cell.length_a   1.000
_cell.length_b   1.000
_cell.length_c   1.000
_cell.angle_alpha   90.00
_cell.angle_beta   90.00
_cell.angle_gamma   90.00
#
_symmetry.space_group_name_H-M   'P 1'
#
loop_
_entity.id
_entity.type
_entity.pdbx_description
1 polymer ?
#
loop_
_entity_poly.entity_id
_entity_poly.type
_entity_poly.pdbx_seq_one_letter_code
_entity_poly.pdbx_strand_id
1 'polypeptide(L)'
;MSLQTMKAFAKDLAAIRWYFAVSVALFFVGVAFGAGSEGLNAYLESQIEPMRGVAERLDATANPQVWMFLFIFINNFVKSLFVVFLGALFGLFPLFFLLTNGMILGYVAAVAGDSGANVFSLIVRGILPHGLLEITAILIAAAYGLKYGALVFAELVRAFRGGGSSASLKAFHGTFGRLIAFLFFALLVAAFIESTITYFLVRG
;
A
#
# COMPACT_ATOMS: atom_id res chain seq x y z
N MET A 1 4.50 11.90 -16.85
CA MET A 1 4.78 12.96 -15.84
C MET A 1 5.96 13.80 -16.34
N SER A 2 5.89 15.14 -16.34
CA SER A 2 7.01 15.96 -16.85
C SER A 2 8.19 16.01 -15.85
N LEU A 3 9.40 16.34 -16.33
CA LEU A 3 10.59 16.44 -15.48
C LEU A 3 10.43 17.48 -14.37
N GLN A 4 9.73 18.58 -14.64
CA GLN A 4 9.42 19.61 -13.64
C GLN A 4 8.48 19.06 -12.56
N THR A 5 7.45 18.29 -12.96
CA THR A 5 6.53 17.64 -12.01
C THR A 5 7.27 16.63 -11.12
N MET A 6 8.22 15.88 -11.68
CA MET A 6 9.06 14.92 -10.93
C MET A 6 9.91 15.63 -9.86
N LYS A 7 10.56 16.73 -10.22
CA LYS A 7 11.34 17.54 -9.25
C LYS A 7 10.46 18.13 -8.15
N ALA A 8 9.27 18.62 -8.51
CA ALA A 8 8.30 19.11 -7.53
C ALA A 8 7.85 18.00 -6.57
N PHE A 9 7.56 16.82 -7.09
CA PHE A 9 7.16 15.67 -6.27
C PHE A 9 8.29 15.20 -5.33
N ALA A 10 9.54 15.19 -5.78
CA ALA A 10 10.67 14.87 -4.91
C ALA A 10 10.80 15.85 -3.74
N LYS A 11 10.54 17.15 -3.98
CA LYS A 11 10.49 18.16 -2.92
C LYS A 11 9.33 17.91 -1.95
N ASP A 12 8.16 17.52 -2.46
CA ASP A 12 7.02 17.17 -1.62
C ASP A 12 7.35 15.96 -0.73
N LEU A 13 8.02 14.93 -1.28
CA LEU A 13 8.44 13.75 -0.55
C LEU A 13 9.47 14.08 0.54
N ALA A 14 10.45 14.92 0.23
CA ALA A 14 11.42 15.41 1.21
C ALA A 14 10.72 16.18 2.37
N ALA A 15 9.65 16.92 2.07
CA ALA A 15 8.85 17.63 3.06
C ALA A 15 7.97 16.71 3.93
N ILE A 16 7.90 15.40 3.64
CA ILE A 16 7.19 14.40 4.44
C ILE A 16 8.11 13.28 4.96
N ARG A 17 9.45 13.44 4.84
CA ARG A 17 10.43 12.39 5.15
C ARG A 17 10.24 11.68 6.50
N TRP A 18 9.80 12.41 7.53
CA TRP A 18 9.55 11.81 8.85
C TRP A 18 8.29 10.95 8.87
N TYR A 19 7.22 11.38 8.19
CA TYR A 19 6.03 10.55 8.02
C TYR A 19 6.35 9.31 7.19
N PHE A 20 7.22 9.43 6.18
CA PHE A 20 7.72 8.28 5.43
C PHE A 20 8.52 7.32 6.31
N ALA A 21 9.44 7.82 7.14
CA ALA A 21 10.18 7.00 8.09
C ALA A 21 9.25 6.28 9.10
N VAL A 22 8.22 6.97 9.60
CA VAL A 22 7.18 6.36 10.45
C VAL A 22 6.40 5.29 9.67
N SER A 23 6.03 5.54 8.42
CA SER A 23 5.35 4.54 7.59
C SER A 23 6.19 3.28 7.38
N VAL A 24 7.49 3.44 7.12
CA VAL A 24 8.45 2.34 7.01
C VAL A 24 8.52 1.56 8.32
N ALA A 25 8.69 2.26 9.45
CA ALA A 25 8.76 1.62 10.77
C ALA A 25 7.48 0.83 11.09
N LEU A 26 6.29 1.44 10.89
CA LEU A 26 5.01 0.77 11.11
C LEU A 26 4.85 -0.48 10.24
N PHE A 27 5.24 -0.40 8.97
CA PHE A 27 5.19 -1.55 8.08
C PHE A 27 6.06 -2.71 8.58
N PHE A 28 7.32 -2.44 8.93
CA PHE A 28 8.22 -3.48 9.45
C PHE A 28 7.83 -4.01 10.83
N VAL A 29 7.23 -3.18 11.68
CA VAL A 29 6.59 -3.63 12.91
C VAL A 29 5.48 -4.64 12.58
N GLY A 30 4.62 -4.31 11.60
CA GLY A 30 3.61 -5.25 11.10
C GLY A 30 4.23 -6.56 10.62
N VAL A 31 5.29 -6.50 9.81
CA VAL A 31 6.01 -7.71 9.32
C VAL A 31 6.50 -8.58 10.48
N ALA A 32 7.14 -7.98 11.49
CA ALA A 32 7.63 -8.71 12.65
C ALA A 32 6.49 -9.40 13.43
N PHE A 33 5.37 -8.70 13.62
CA PHE A 33 4.19 -9.30 14.26
C PHE A 33 3.61 -10.44 13.42
N GLY A 34 3.37 -10.22 12.13
CA GLY A 34 2.81 -11.23 11.24
C GLY A 34 3.63 -12.51 11.17
N ALA A 35 4.96 -12.40 11.19
CA ALA A 35 5.87 -13.54 11.16
C ALA A 35 5.98 -14.29 12.50
N GLY A 36 5.77 -13.59 13.64
CA GLY A 36 6.06 -14.13 14.97
C GLY A 36 4.85 -14.46 15.84
N SER A 37 3.62 -14.09 15.44
CA SER A 37 2.43 -14.25 16.29
C SER A 37 1.46 -15.31 15.78
N GLU A 38 1.57 -16.53 16.32
CA GLU A 38 0.64 -17.63 16.02
C GLU A 38 -0.83 -17.26 16.32
N GLY A 39 -1.06 -16.43 17.34
CA GLY A 39 -2.39 -15.97 17.73
C GLY A 39 -3.11 -15.09 16.69
N LEU A 40 -2.38 -14.54 15.71
CA LEU A 40 -2.98 -13.77 14.60
C LEU A 40 -3.22 -14.61 13.35
N ASN A 41 -2.78 -15.88 13.30
CA ASN A 41 -2.85 -16.70 12.08
C ASN A 41 -4.28 -16.80 11.56
N ALA A 42 -5.26 -17.08 12.42
CA ALA A 42 -6.67 -17.16 12.01
C ALA A 42 -7.20 -15.84 11.43
N TYR A 43 -6.80 -14.70 12.02
CA TYR A 43 -7.14 -13.38 11.50
C TYR A 43 -6.48 -13.12 10.14
N LEU A 44 -5.18 -13.41 10.01
CA LEU A 44 -4.42 -13.16 8.77
C LEU A 44 -4.89 -14.07 7.64
N GLU A 45 -5.21 -15.33 7.93
CA GLU A 45 -5.81 -16.26 6.97
C GLU A 45 -7.17 -15.73 6.47
N SER A 46 -8.00 -15.19 7.37
CA SER A 46 -9.29 -14.58 6.99
C SER A 46 -9.17 -13.36 6.07
N GLN A 47 -8.04 -12.63 6.14
CA GLN A 47 -7.75 -11.52 5.22
C GLN A 47 -7.27 -12.01 3.84
N ILE A 48 -6.63 -13.18 3.81
CA ILE A 48 -6.03 -13.81 2.63
C ILE A 48 -7.06 -14.58 1.80
N GLU A 49 -7.97 -15.31 2.43
CA GLU A 49 -8.96 -16.17 1.78
C GLU A 49 -9.76 -15.48 0.65
N PRO A 50 -10.30 -14.26 0.84
CA PRO A 50 -10.98 -13.55 -0.26
C PRO A 50 -10.07 -13.27 -1.45
N MET A 51 -8.78 -13.02 -1.22
CA MET A 51 -7.81 -12.75 -2.28
C MET A 51 -7.51 -14.02 -3.08
N ARG A 52 -7.41 -15.18 -2.41
CA ARG A 52 -7.25 -16.50 -3.07
C ARG A 52 -8.44 -16.82 -3.97
N GLY A 53 -9.66 -16.68 -3.44
CA GLY A 53 -10.87 -16.96 -4.22
C GLY A 53 -11.03 -16.06 -5.44
N VAL A 54 -10.50 -14.83 -5.41
CA VAL A 54 -10.44 -13.97 -6.60
C VAL A 54 -9.35 -14.44 -7.57
N ALA A 55 -8.15 -14.76 -7.08
CA ALA A 55 -7.06 -15.24 -7.93
C ALA A 55 -7.45 -16.51 -8.71
N GLU A 56 -8.06 -17.50 -8.05
CA GLU A 56 -8.52 -18.74 -8.69
C GLU A 56 -9.55 -18.49 -9.82
N ARG A 57 -10.46 -17.53 -9.63
CA ARG A 57 -11.43 -17.14 -10.65
C ARG A 57 -10.78 -16.45 -11.84
N LEU A 58 -9.75 -15.63 -11.59
CA LEU A 58 -9.02 -14.94 -12.65
C LEU A 58 -8.18 -15.93 -13.47
N ASP A 59 -7.60 -16.94 -12.82
CA ASP A 59 -6.85 -18.01 -13.48
C ASP A 59 -7.71 -18.87 -14.41
N ALA A 60 -9.00 -19.02 -14.11
CA ALA A 60 -9.96 -19.74 -14.94
C ALA A 60 -10.45 -18.96 -16.18
N THR A 61 -10.01 -17.71 -16.38
CA THR A 61 -10.46 -16.88 -17.52
C THR A 61 -9.68 -17.16 -18.81
N ALA A 62 -10.23 -16.73 -19.95
CA ALA A 62 -9.56 -16.88 -21.25
C ALA A 62 -8.26 -16.06 -21.38
N ASN A 63 -8.10 -14.98 -20.61
CA ASN A 63 -6.90 -14.13 -20.60
C ASN A 63 -6.45 -13.81 -19.16
N PRO A 64 -5.95 -14.79 -18.39
CA PRO A 64 -5.64 -14.62 -16.97
C PRO A 64 -4.68 -13.48 -16.68
N GLN A 65 -3.68 -13.29 -17.55
CA GLN A 65 -2.64 -12.26 -17.36
C GLN A 65 -3.21 -10.84 -17.38
N VAL A 66 -4.12 -10.54 -18.31
CA VAL A 66 -4.73 -9.20 -18.44
C VAL A 66 -5.64 -8.92 -17.25
N TRP A 67 -6.43 -9.91 -16.85
CA TRP A 67 -7.34 -9.77 -15.72
C TRP A 67 -6.60 -9.66 -14.39
N MET A 68 -5.52 -10.43 -14.21
CA MET A 68 -4.63 -10.31 -13.05
C MET A 68 -3.96 -8.93 -13.00
N PHE A 69 -3.41 -8.46 -14.12
CA PHE A 69 -2.84 -7.12 -14.24
C PHE A 69 -3.83 -6.03 -13.80
N LEU A 70 -5.05 -6.04 -14.36
CA LEU A 70 -6.08 -5.06 -14.04
C LEU A 70 -6.50 -5.16 -12.58
N PHE A 71 -6.65 -6.38 -12.05
CA PHE A 71 -7.01 -6.60 -10.66
C PHE A 71 -5.96 -6.02 -9.70
N ILE A 72 -4.68 -6.37 -9.88
CA ILE A 72 -3.57 -5.86 -9.06
C ILE A 72 -3.52 -4.33 -9.14
N PHE A 73 -3.52 -3.78 -10.35
CA PHE A 73 -3.43 -2.34 -10.57
C PHE A 73 -4.58 -1.58 -9.89
N ILE A 74 -5.83 -1.96 -10.16
CA ILE A 74 -7.02 -1.27 -9.64
C ILE A 74 -7.08 -1.41 -8.12
N ASN A 75 -6.87 -2.62 -7.59
CA ASN A 75 -6.95 -2.88 -6.16
C ASN A 75 -5.95 -2.02 -5.39
N ASN A 76 -4.69 -1.99 -5.83
CA ASN A 76 -3.65 -1.26 -5.14
C ASN A 76 -3.73 0.25 -5.33
N PHE A 77 -4.17 0.71 -6.51
CA PHE A 77 -4.42 2.13 -6.74
C PHE A 77 -5.57 2.63 -5.86
N VAL A 78 -6.70 1.93 -5.84
CA VAL A 78 -7.86 2.30 -5.02
C VAL A 78 -7.54 2.23 -3.52
N LYS A 79 -6.88 1.16 -3.05
CA LYS A 79 -6.40 1.06 -1.66
C LYS A 79 -5.50 2.24 -1.30
N SER A 80 -4.54 2.60 -2.16
CA SER A 80 -3.64 3.72 -1.93
C SER A 80 -4.38 5.06 -1.85
N LEU A 81 -5.41 5.27 -2.67
CA LEU A 81 -6.27 6.46 -2.57
C LEU A 81 -7.03 6.48 -1.24
N PHE A 82 -7.62 5.35 -0.81
CA PHE A 82 -8.27 5.26 0.50
C PHE A 82 -7.29 5.56 1.63
N VAL A 83 -6.07 5.02 1.57
CA VAL A 83 -5.02 5.30 2.55
C VAL A 83 -4.75 6.80 2.67
N VAL A 84 -4.60 7.49 1.54
CA VAL A 84 -4.36 8.93 1.54
C VAL A 84 -5.56 9.69 2.10
N PHE A 85 -6.76 9.48 1.56
CA PHE A 85 -7.92 10.31 1.86
C PHE A 85 -8.54 10.00 3.22
N LEU A 86 -8.64 8.73 3.61
CA LEU A 86 -9.07 8.34 4.96
C LEU A 86 -7.99 8.67 6.01
N GLY A 87 -6.77 9.03 5.59
CA GLY A 87 -5.79 9.69 6.43
C GLY A 87 -6.32 10.97 7.10
N ALA A 88 -7.32 11.64 6.52
CA ALA A 88 -8.01 12.77 7.17
C ALA A 88 -8.61 12.42 8.54
N LEU A 89 -8.90 11.13 8.79
CA LEU A 89 -9.33 10.61 10.10
C LEU A 89 -8.13 10.48 11.05
N PHE A 90 -7.40 11.58 11.23
CA PHE A 90 -6.26 11.72 12.13
C PHE A 90 -5.10 10.73 11.89
N GLY A 91 -5.00 10.18 10.67
CA GLY A 91 -3.96 9.22 10.30
C GLY A 91 -4.20 7.80 10.80
N LEU A 92 -5.36 7.51 11.41
CA LEU A 92 -5.68 6.19 11.95
C LEU A 92 -5.76 5.11 10.86
N PHE A 93 -6.40 5.43 9.73
CA PHE A 93 -6.54 4.48 8.63
C PHE A 93 -5.19 4.10 8.00
N PRO A 94 -4.29 5.04 7.64
CA PRO A 94 -2.92 4.71 7.23
C PRO A 94 -2.16 3.83 8.22
N LEU A 95 -2.29 4.09 9.52
CA LEU A 95 -1.62 3.33 10.58
C LEU A 95 -2.09 1.86 10.55
N PHE A 96 -3.41 1.64 10.61
CA PHE A 96 -3.98 0.29 10.54
C PHE A 96 -3.61 -0.40 9.23
N PHE A 97 -3.71 0.31 8.11
CA PHE A 97 -3.39 -0.24 6.80
C PHE A 97 -1.95 -0.73 6.71
N LEU A 98 -0.97 0.05 7.18
CA LEU A 98 0.44 -0.34 7.18
C LEU A 98 0.72 -1.54 8.07
N LEU A 99 0.15 -1.57 9.28
CA LEU A 99 0.30 -2.70 10.18
C LEU A 99 -0.27 -3.98 9.54
N THR A 100 -1.51 -3.92 9.03
CA THR A 100 -2.16 -5.08 8.43
C THR A 100 -1.45 -5.58 7.17
N ASN A 101 -1.03 -4.69 6.27
CA ASN A 101 -0.26 -5.11 5.09
C ASN A 101 1.11 -5.68 5.47
N GLY A 102 1.78 -5.11 6.48
CA GLY A 102 3.02 -5.65 7.02
C GLY A 102 2.80 -7.05 7.62
N MET A 103 1.76 -7.21 8.44
CA MET A 103 1.43 -8.50 9.07
C MET A 103 1.11 -9.59 8.04
N ILE A 104 0.34 -9.27 7.00
CA ILE A 104 0.07 -10.20 5.90
C ILE A 104 1.38 -10.65 5.25
N LEU A 105 2.27 -9.70 4.92
CA LEU A 105 3.56 -10.04 4.31
C LEU A 105 4.43 -10.90 5.23
N GLY A 106 4.52 -10.55 6.52
CA GLY A 106 5.27 -11.31 7.51
C GLY A 106 4.75 -12.74 7.71
N TYR A 107 3.44 -12.89 7.82
CA TYR A 107 2.78 -14.19 7.94
C TYR A 107 3.00 -15.06 6.71
N VAL A 108 2.81 -14.50 5.53
CA VAL A 108 3.06 -15.21 4.28
C VAL A 108 4.52 -15.67 4.21
N ALA A 109 5.48 -14.82 4.58
CA ALA A 109 6.90 -15.16 4.59
C ALA A 109 7.24 -16.28 5.59
N ALA A 110 6.60 -16.31 6.76
CA ALA A 110 6.77 -17.36 7.76
C ALA A 110 6.21 -18.70 7.27
N VAL A 111 4.95 -18.73 6.81
CA VAL A 111 4.29 -19.93 6.28
C VAL A 111 5.03 -20.49 5.06
N ALA A 112 5.55 -19.60 4.21
CA ALA A 112 6.41 -19.92 3.07
C ALA A 112 7.69 -20.67 3.48
N GLY A 113 8.30 -20.29 4.60
CA GLY A 113 9.49 -20.95 5.15
C GLY A 113 9.20 -22.34 5.70
N ASP A 114 8.02 -22.53 6.29
CA ASP A 114 7.68 -23.76 7.02
C ASP A 114 7.02 -24.86 6.16
N SER A 115 6.30 -24.49 5.10
CA SER A 115 5.33 -25.41 4.43
C SER A 115 5.84 -26.14 3.18
N GLY A 116 7.10 -25.97 2.79
CA GLY A 116 7.64 -26.52 1.54
C GLY A 116 6.99 -25.93 0.26
N ALA A 117 7.59 -26.24 -0.89
CA ALA A 117 7.41 -25.51 -2.16
C ALA A 117 5.97 -25.41 -2.71
N ASN A 118 5.03 -26.25 -2.28
CA ASN A 118 3.69 -26.33 -2.88
C ASN A 118 2.74 -25.23 -2.36
N VAL A 119 2.70 -25.02 -1.04
CA VAL A 119 1.97 -23.91 -0.40
C VAL A 119 2.65 -22.57 -0.70
N PHE A 120 3.98 -22.58 -0.74
CA PHE A 120 4.79 -21.47 -1.21
C PHE A 120 4.36 -21.02 -2.61
N SER A 121 4.20 -21.94 -3.57
CA SER A 121 3.82 -21.56 -4.94
C SER A 121 2.45 -20.85 -4.97
N LEU A 122 1.44 -21.35 -4.28
CA LEU A 122 0.09 -20.78 -4.29
C LEU A 122 0.04 -19.38 -3.64
N ILE A 123 0.71 -19.21 -2.50
CA ILE A 123 0.71 -17.94 -1.77
C ILE A 123 1.61 -16.90 -2.45
N VAL A 124 2.76 -17.33 -2.99
CA VAL A 124 3.67 -16.46 -3.75
C VAL A 124 3.10 -16.04 -5.10
N ARG A 125 2.29 -16.89 -5.75
CA ARG A 125 1.66 -16.58 -7.04
C ARG A 125 0.43 -15.67 -6.91
N GLY A 126 -0.32 -15.78 -5.81
CA GLY A 126 -1.57 -15.03 -5.63
C GLY A 126 -1.47 -13.77 -4.78
N ILE A 127 -0.48 -13.67 -3.87
CA ILE A 127 -0.53 -12.69 -2.75
C ILE A 127 0.82 -11.99 -2.52
N LEU A 128 1.94 -12.72 -2.56
CA LEU A 128 3.28 -12.13 -2.49
C LEU A 128 3.76 -11.27 -3.68
N PRO A 129 3.04 -11.11 -4.81
CA PRO A 129 3.35 -10.14 -5.84
C PRO A 129 3.37 -8.65 -5.41
N HIS A 130 3.68 -8.34 -4.16
CA HIS A 130 4.00 -7.00 -3.70
C HIS A 130 5.43 -6.68 -4.12
N GLY A 131 5.64 -6.43 -5.41
CA GLY A 131 6.93 -5.95 -5.91
C GLY A 131 7.41 -4.73 -5.12
N LEU A 132 8.73 -4.50 -5.06
CA LEU A 132 9.34 -3.38 -4.32
C LEU A 132 8.67 -2.03 -4.64
N LEU A 133 8.20 -1.85 -5.88
CA LEU A 133 7.49 -0.65 -6.33
C LEU A 133 6.13 -0.45 -5.64
N GLU A 134 5.39 -1.53 -5.39
CA GLU A 134 4.09 -1.45 -4.74
C GLU A 134 4.24 -1.11 -3.25
N ILE A 135 5.16 -1.78 -2.56
CA ILE A 135 5.48 -1.47 -1.15
C ILE A 135 5.92 -0.01 -1.06
N THR A 136 6.76 0.46 -1.97
CA THR A 136 7.18 1.87 -2.02
C THR A 136 5.99 2.80 -2.22
N ALA A 137 5.07 2.48 -3.13
CA ALA A 137 3.88 3.29 -3.38
C ALA A 137 2.94 3.34 -2.16
N ILE A 138 2.71 2.20 -1.49
CA ILE A 138 1.92 2.10 -0.25
C ILE A 138 2.55 2.93 0.87
N LEU A 139 3.86 2.84 1.07
CA LEU A 139 4.58 3.61 2.09
C LEU A 139 4.46 5.11 1.84
N ILE A 140 4.59 5.55 0.59
CA ILE A 140 4.40 6.96 0.22
C ILE A 140 2.95 7.39 0.43
N ALA A 141 1.97 6.59 -0.01
CA ALA A 141 0.54 6.87 0.19
C ALA A 141 0.20 7.02 1.68
N ALA A 142 0.71 6.11 2.51
CA ALA A 142 0.51 6.15 3.96
C ALA A 142 1.20 7.36 4.60
N ALA A 143 2.42 7.71 4.18
CA ALA A 143 3.11 8.91 4.66
C ALA A 143 2.30 10.18 4.38
N TYR A 144 1.71 10.27 3.18
CA TYR A 144 0.79 11.35 2.83
C TYR A 144 -0.48 11.33 3.67
N GLY A 145 -1.09 10.16 3.90
CA GLY A 145 -2.26 10.01 4.75
C GLY A 145 -2.00 10.39 6.21
N LEU A 146 -0.87 9.98 6.79
CA LEU A 146 -0.46 10.34 8.14
C LEU A 146 -0.25 11.85 8.28
N LYS A 147 0.46 12.47 7.32
CA LYS A 147 0.62 13.93 7.30
C LYS A 147 -0.72 14.64 7.14
N TYR A 148 -1.61 14.11 6.30
CA TYR A 148 -2.94 14.68 6.14
C TYR A 148 -3.70 14.70 7.47
N GLY A 149 -3.73 13.56 8.16
CA GLY A 149 -4.36 13.43 9.47
C GLY A 149 -3.78 14.38 10.52
N ALA A 150 -2.46 14.52 10.56
CA ALA A 150 -1.80 15.46 11.47
C ALA A 150 -2.18 16.92 11.18
N LEU A 151 -2.27 17.31 9.90
CA LEU A 151 -2.70 18.65 9.50
C LEU A 151 -4.18 18.88 9.83
N VAL A 152 -5.05 17.91 9.59
CA VAL A 152 -6.48 18.00 9.94
C VAL A 152 -6.65 18.14 11.45
N PHE A 153 -5.92 17.36 12.24
CA PHE A 153 -5.92 17.47 13.71
C PHE A 153 -5.46 18.85 14.17
N ALA A 154 -4.36 19.37 13.60
CA ALA A 154 -3.86 20.69 13.92
C ALA A 154 -4.87 21.80 13.57
N GLU A 155 -5.55 21.71 12.43
CA GLU A 155 -6.62 22.64 12.06
C GLU A 155 -7.80 22.59 13.02
N LEU A 156 -8.23 21.40 13.42
CA LEU A 156 -9.29 21.20 14.39
C LEU A 156 -8.95 21.89 15.72
N VAL A 157 -7.75 21.65 16.25
CA VAL A 157 -7.26 22.28 17.49
C VAL A 157 -7.19 23.80 17.36
N ARG A 158 -6.76 24.33 16.21
CA ARG A 158 -6.71 25.77 15.95
C ARG A 158 -8.11 26.39 15.91
N ALA A 159 -9.06 25.73 15.26
CA ALA A 159 -10.45 26.17 15.21
C ALA A 159 -11.07 26.22 16.62
N PHE A 160 -10.82 25.20 17.46
CA PHE A 160 -11.24 25.20 18.87
C PHE A 160 -10.66 26.35 19.70
N ARG A 161 -9.48 26.86 19.32
CA ARG A 161 -8.83 28.02 19.96
C ARG A 161 -9.23 29.37 19.35
N GLY A 162 -10.23 29.41 18.47
CA GLY A 162 -10.70 30.62 17.79
C GLY A 162 -9.79 31.11 16.65
N GLY A 163 -8.86 30.28 16.17
CA GLY A 163 -7.99 30.60 15.04
C GLY A 163 -8.65 30.31 13.68
N GLY A 164 -8.28 31.08 12.66
CA GLY A 164 -8.72 30.85 11.27
C GLY A 164 -7.96 29.73 10.54
N SER A 165 -8.44 29.32 9.36
CA SER A 165 -7.85 28.23 8.56
C SER A 165 -6.39 28.47 8.17
N SER A 166 -5.54 27.44 8.24
CA SER A 166 -4.13 27.51 7.89
C SER A 166 -3.90 27.41 6.39
N ALA A 167 -2.98 28.22 5.89
CA ALA A 167 -2.40 28.06 4.56
C ALA A 167 -1.69 26.70 4.37
N SER A 168 -1.26 26.03 5.45
CA SER A 168 -0.54 24.75 5.40
C SER A 168 -1.39 23.61 4.83
N LEU A 169 -2.67 23.50 5.21
CA LEU A 169 -3.54 22.43 4.72
C LEU A 169 -3.88 22.64 3.25
N LYS A 170 -4.20 23.88 2.86
CA LYS A 170 -4.46 24.25 1.46
C LYS A 170 -3.24 24.02 0.57
N ALA A 171 -2.05 24.40 1.03
CA ALA A 171 -0.81 24.14 0.31
C ALA A 171 -0.54 22.63 0.17
N PHE A 172 -0.85 21.84 1.20
CA PHE A 172 -0.71 20.40 1.17
C PHE A 172 -1.68 19.73 0.18
N HIS A 173 -2.94 20.15 0.12
CA HIS A 173 -3.88 19.66 -0.91
C HIS A 173 -3.39 19.92 -2.34
N GLY A 174 -2.67 21.03 -2.57
CA GLY A 174 -2.02 21.34 -3.85
C GLY A 174 -0.93 20.34 -4.29
N THR A 175 -0.55 19.38 -3.44
CA THR A 175 0.39 18.31 -3.75
C THR A 175 -0.29 17.01 -4.20
N PHE A 176 -1.60 16.84 -3.95
CA PHE A 176 -2.32 15.59 -4.19
C PHE A 176 -2.36 15.18 -5.66
N GLY A 177 -2.49 16.13 -6.60
CA GLY A 177 -2.44 15.81 -8.03
C GLY A 177 -1.12 15.16 -8.45
N ARG A 178 0.01 15.60 -7.89
CA ARG A 178 1.32 15.00 -8.15
C ARG A 178 1.45 13.62 -7.52
N LEU A 179 0.95 13.45 -6.29
CA LEU A 179 0.90 12.16 -5.61
C LEU A 179 0.06 11.15 -6.40
N ILE A 180 -1.17 11.50 -6.79
CA ILE A 180 -2.06 10.60 -7.53
C ILE A 180 -1.44 10.20 -8.86
N ALA A 181 -0.83 11.15 -9.58
CA ALA A 181 -0.09 10.84 -10.81
C ALA A 181 1.07 9.88 -10.54
N PHE A 182 1.86 10.11 -9.48
CA PHE A 182 2.94 9.19 -9.10
C PHE A 182 2.40 7.80 -8.77
N LEU A 183 1.39 7.68 -7.91
CA LEU A 183 0.78 6.41 -7.52
C LEU A 183 0.24 5.66 -8.75
N PHE A 184 -0.43 6.37 -9.67
CA PHE A 184 -0.93 5.78 -10.91
C PHE A 184 0.21 5.16 -11.71
N PHE A 185 1.27 5.91 -12.03
CA PHE A 185 2.36 5.39 -12.86
C PHE A 185 3.18 4.32 -12.13
N ALA A 186 3.47 4.50 -10.84
CA ALA A 186 4.24 3.54 -10.06
C ALA A 186 3.51 2.20 -9.93
N LEU A 187 2.21 2.22 -9.63
CA LEU A 187 1.41 1.00 -9.49
C LEU A 187 1.07 0.36 -10.83
N LEU A 188 0.95 1.14 -11.91
CA LEU A 188 0.79 0.60 -13.26
C LEU A 188 2.03 -0.19 -13.68
N VAL A 189 3.22 0.37 -13.44
CA VAL A 189 4.49 -0.32 -13.70
C VAL A 189 4.66 -1.53 -12.79
N ALA A 190 4.30 -1.40 -11.50
CA ALA A 190 4.32 -2.53 -10.58
C ALA A 190 3.44 -3.67 -11.09
N ALA A 191 2.16 -3.41 -11.37
CA ALA A 191 1.23 -4.42 -11.88
C ALA A 191 1.71 -5.05 -13.21
N PHE A 192 2.34 -4.28 -14.09
CA PHE A 192 2.86 -4.78 -15.37
C PHE A 192 4.04 -5.75 -15.17
N ILE A 193 5.02 -5.34 -14.35
CA ILE A 193 6.16 -6.19 -13.99
C ILE A 193 5.62 -7.47 -13.36
N GLU A 194 4.66 -7.32 -12.47
CA GLU A 194 4.16 -8.39 -11.64
C GLU A 194 3.33 -9.41 -12.41
N SER A 195 2.41 -8.96 -13.27
CA SER A 195 1.62 -9.85 -14.13
C SER A 195 2.49 -10.56 -15.16
N THR A 196 3.62 -9.97 -15.55
CA THR A 196 4.59 -10.57 -16.46
C THR A 196 5.46 -11.60 -15.74
N ILE A 197 6.08 -11.23 -14.62
CA ILE A 197 6.96 -12.12 -13.83
C ILE A 197 6.17 -13.29 -13.26
N THR A 198 4.99 -13.05 -12.70
CA THR A 198 4.10 -14.11 -12.19
C THR A 198 3.75 -15.08 -13.31
N TYR A 199 3.40 -14.58 -14.51
CA TYR A 199 3.13 -15.45 -15.65
C TYR A 199 4.33 -16.34 -16.02
N PHE A 200 5.54 -15.78 -16.06
CA PHE A 200 6.76 -16.52 -16.39
C PHE A 200 7.15 -17.55 -15.32
N LEU A 201 7.00 -17.25 -14.03
CA LEU A 201 7.30 -18.17 -12.91
C LEU A 201 6.24 -19.28 -12.72
N VAL A 202 5.03 -19.09 -13.25
CA VAL A 202 3.91 -20.03 -13.10
C VAL A 202 3.92 -21.11 -14.17
N ARG A 203 4.32 -20.77 -15.40
CA ARG A 203 4.24 -21.67 -16.57
C ARG A 203 5.60 -22.05 -17.19
N GLY A 204 6.69 -21.48 -16.69
CA GLY A 204 8.07 -21.84 -17.06
C GLY A 204 8.60 -23.05 -16.29
#